data_AF-A0A0D9VK34-F1
#
_entry.id   AF-A0A0D9VK34-F1
#
_cell.length_a   1.000
_cell.length_b   1.000
_cell.length_c   1.000
_cell.angle_alpha   90.00
_cell.angle_beta   90.00
_cell.angle_gamma   90.00
#
_symmetry.space_group_name_H-M   'P 1'
#
loop_
_entity.id
_entity.type
_entity.pdbx_description
1 polymer ?
#
loop_
_entity_poly.entity_id
_entity_poly.type
_entity_poly.pdbx_seq_one_letter_code
_entity_poly.pdbx_strand_id
1 'polypeptide(L)'
;MKLLDSIHKVHLEIKSLCRGGGGGDGTPSPADADEAAFRQRAVAAYLGLQHVTHIADAAIAPHPDTLFLLLRMYSLLADLFGFSLAAFLPILERLRVERGDSFSARFDATLLVLRTAIKTTLTVLTARISARSTKHAGSTAAGVDEITSYLLEYIKLLLNHSSLLSVILVSDNQPEQGMESLKEVVVSLISSLDASLQKKSKLYQQQQQWLFMVNNTHHVLKKAESSESEMRPLLGDGWIQKRREQLDDYIAWYISVSWEPLLSCLRTNDSDEHLGFRIPLCFGRTTTSSSSTSTRMLTRFNLEFEQTCSVHMPWKLEDAQLRNRMRGAVTGMLVPAYREFLEKHRRIPPKFIRFSPEEIKERLSELYEG
;
A
#
# COMPACT_ATOMS: atom_id res chain seq x y z
N MET A 1 -18.55 10.81 19.08
CA MET A 1 -18.71 11.04 20.54
C MET A 1 -19.85 10.21 21.13
N LYS A 2 -21.13 10.50 20.82
CA LYS A 2 -22.30 9.81 21.43
C LYS A 2 -22.24 8.27 21.47
N LEU A 3 -21.71 7.63 20.42
CA LEU A 3 -21.59 6.17 20.36
C LEU A 3 -20.52 5.59 21.29
N LEU A 4 -19.35 6.23 21.34
CA LEU A 4 -18.25 5.80 22.23
C LEU A 4 -18.67 5.95 23.69
N ASP A 5 -19.42 7.01 24.00
CA ASP A 5 -19.98 7.26 25.33
C ASP A 5 -21.02 6.20 25.71
N SER A 6 -21.90 5.81 24.77
CA SER A 6 -22.85 4.70 24.97
C SER A 6 -22.14 3.38 25.26
N ILE A 7 -21.04 3.08 24.57
CA ILE A 7 -20.27 1.85 24.78
C ILE A 7 -19.50 1.89 26.09
N HIS A 8 -18.89 3.03 26.40
CA HIS A 8 -18.23 3.20 27.69
C HIS A 8 -19.23 3.04 28.83
N LYS A 9 -20.44 3.58 28.67
CA LYS A 9 -21.54 3.38 29.61
C LYS A 9 -21.94 1.90 29.71
N VAL A 10 -22.13 1.20 28.60
CA VAL A 10 -22.41 -0.26 28.59
C VAL A 10 -21.30 -1.04 29.29
N HIS A 11 -20.04 -0.75 28.98
CA HIS A 11 -18.88 -1.38 29.60
C HIS A 11 -18.83 -1.10 31.10
N LEU A 12 -19.08 0.14 31.54
CA LEU A 12 -19.14 0.50 32.97
C LEU A 12 -20.29 -0.20 33.70
N GLU A 13 -21.47 -0.28 33.09
CA GLU A 13 -22.62 -0.99 33.65
C GLU A 13 -22.34 -2.48 33.78
N ILE A 14 -21.78 -3.11 32.75
CA ILE A 14 -21.40 -4.54 32.79
C ILE A 14 -20.31 -4.77 33.85
N LYS A 15 -19.31 -3.88 33.94
CA LYS A 15 -18.25 -3.96 34.96
C LYS A 15 -18.80 -3.76 36.38
N SER A 16 -19.79 -2.89 36.55
CA SER A 16 -20.52 -2.66 37.81
C SER A 16 -21.31 -3.89 38.23
N LEU A 17 -22.02 -4.54 37.29
CA LEU A 17 -22.71 -5.81 37.51
C LEU A 17 -21.75 -6.89 38.02
N CYS A 18 -20.52 -6.92 37.50
CA CYS A 18 -19.53 -7.91 37.92
C CYS A 18 -18.85 -7.60 39.27
N ARG A 19 -18.84 -6.33 39.71
CA ARG A 19 -18.30 -5.93 41.03
C ARG A 19 -19.32 -6.05 42.16
N GLY A 20 -20.61 -5.94 41.87
CA GLY A 20 -21.68 -5.94 42.87
C GLY A 20 -22.06 -7.32 43.44
N GLY A 21 -21.45 -8.41 42.99
CA GLY A 21 -21.81 -9.78 43.42
C GLY A 21 -21.06 -10.36 44.61
N GLY A 22 -20.11 -9.62 45.20
CA GLY A 22 -19.28 -10.10 46.31
C GLY A 22 -19.94 -9.86 47.66
N GLY A 23 -21.02 -10.57 47.97
CA GLY A 23 -21.68 -10.55 49.29
C GLY A 23 -21.48 -11.86 50.04
N GLY A 24 -20.25 -12.12 50.51
CA GLY A 24 -19.97 -13.16 51.48
C GLY A 24 -19.98 -12.57 52.89
N ASP A 25 -21.12 -12.67 53.59
CA ASP A 25 -21.28 -13.17 54.97
C ASP A 25 -22.70 -12.81 55.45
N GLY A 26 -23.40 -13.77 56.05
CA GLY A 26 -24.86 -13.73 56.22
C GLY A 26 -25.35 -12.78 57.31
N THR A 27 -26.20 -11.81 56.94
CA THR A 27 -27.33 -11.30 57.74
C THR A 27 -28.33 -10.55 56.81
N PRO A 28 -29.67 -10.66 56.96
CA PRO A 28 -30.60 -10.19 55.92
C PRO A 28 -31.25 -8.82 56.20
N SER A 29 -31.17 -7.91 55.21
CA SER A 29 -32.24 -7.08 54.61
C SER A 29 -31.79 -5.65 54.24
N PRO A 30 -31.23 -5.51 53.02
CA PRO A 30 -31.71 -4.59 51.98
C PRO A 30 -31.81 -5.30 50.60
N ALA A 31 -32.28 -6.55 50.61
CA ALA A 31 -32.19 -7.47 49.46
C ALA A 31 -32.96 -7.02 48.21
N ASP A 32 -34.13 -6.39 48.36
CA ASP A 32 -34.94 -5.97 47.21
C ASP A 32 -34.38 -4.72 46.51
N ALA A 33 -33.72 -3.82 47.25
CA ALA A 33 -33.11 -2.62 46.68
C ALA A 33 -31.83 -2.97 45.90
N ASP A 34 -31.04 -3.90 46.43
CA ASP A 34 -29.85 -4.43 45.74
C ASP A 34 -30.23 -5.27 44.52
N GLU A 35 -31.31 -6.08 44.59
CA GLU A 35 -31.81 -6.85 43.45
C GLU A 35 -32.48 -5.95 42.40
N ALA A 36 -33.28 -4.95 42.79
CA ALA A 36 -33.90 -4.00 41.87
C ALA A 36 -32.85 -3.12 41.19
N ALA A 37 -31.84 -2.63 41.93
CA ALA A 37 -30.72 -1.88 41.36
C ALA A 37 -29.88 -2.74 40.41
N PHE A 38 -29.61 -4.00 40.78
CA PHE A 38 -28.92 -4.95 39.92
C PHE A 38 -29.72 -5.23 38.64
N ARG A 39 -31.03 -5.48 38.74
CA ARG A 39 -31.94 -5.68 37.60
C ARG A 39 -31.98 -4.45 36.70
N GLN A 40 -32.04 -3.24 37.25
CA GLN A 40 -32.03 -2.00 36.49
C GLN A 40 -30.72 -1.84 35.68
N ARG A 41 -29.57 -2.15 36.29
CA ARG A 41 -28.26 -2.13 35.60
C ARG A 41 -28.17 -3.21 34.51
N ALA A 42 -28.70 -4.42 34.76
CA ALA A 42 -28.75 -5.50 33.80
C ALA A 42 -29.60 -5.14 32.56
N VAL A 43 -30.77 -4.52 32.78
CA VAL A 43 -31.62 -4.01 31.70
C VAL A 43 -30.92 -2.88 30.93
N ALA A 44 -30.24 -1.96 31.62
CA ALA A 44 -29.49 -0.89 30.97
C ALA A 44 -28.34 -1.42 30.09
N ALA A 45 -27.60 -2.41 30.57
CA ALA A 45 -26.57 -3.11 29.81
C ALA A 45 -27.15 -3.81 28.58
N TYR A 46 -28.27 -4.53 28.73
CA TYR A 46 -28.96 -5.21 27.63
C TYR A 46 -29.42 -4.21 26.54
N LEU A 47 -30.09 -3.13 26.93
CA LEU A 47 -30.56 -2.10 25.98
C LEU A 47 -29.39 -1.41 25.29
N GLY A 48 -28.28 -1.20 25.99
CA GLY A 48 -27.08 -0.64 25.40
C GLY A 48 -26.40 -1.58 24.39
N LEU A 49 -26.36 -2.90 24.65
CA LEU A 49 -25.92 -3.89 23.66
C LEU A 49 -26.82 -3.88 22.41
N GLN A 50 -28.14 -3.77 22.60
CA GLN A 50 -29.10 -3.64 21.51
C GLN A 50 -28.86 -2.37 20.68
N HIS A 51 -28.58 -1.24 21.33
CA HIS A 51 -28.24 0.01 20.65
C HIS A 51 -26.95 -0.10 19.85
N VAL A 52 -25.90 -0.71 20.42
CA VAL A 52 -24.64 -0.98 19.73
C VAL A 52 -24.85 -1.87 18.50
N THR A 53 -25.61 -2.95 18.65
CA THR A 53 -25.97 -3.86 17.55
C THR A 53 -26.64 -3.10 16.42
N HIS A 54 -27.68 -2.32 16.72
CA HIS A 54 -28.42 -1.56 15.72
C HIS A 54 -27.53 -0.55 14.97
N ILE A 55 -26.58 0.07 15.65
CA ILE A 55 -25.67 1.03 15.01
C ILE A 55 -24.66 0.33 14.10
N ALA A 56 -24.10 -0.78 14.55
CA ALA A 56 -23.18 -1.57 13.74
C ALA A 56 -23.86 -2.17 12.51
N ASP A 57 -25.12 -2.60 12.64
CA ASP A 57 -25.93 -3.16 11.56
C ASP A 57 -26.42 -2.09 10.57
N ALA A 58 -26.81 -0.91 11.07
CA ALA A 58 -27.19 0.22 10.22
C ALA A 58 -26.01 0.77 9.37
N ALA A 59 -24.77 0.43 9.71
CA ALA A 59 -23.59 0.77 8.93
C ALA A 59 -23.43 -0.20 7.72
N ILE A 60 -24.35 -0.15 6.77
CA ILE A 60 -24.46 -1.05 5.61
C ILE A 60 -23.20 -1.06 4.72
N ALA A 61 -22.34 -0.04 4.79
CA ALA A 61 -21.00 -0.03 4.22
C ALA A 61 -20.12 0.96 5.00
N PRO A 62 -19.53 0.55 6.13
CA PRO A 62 -18.90 1.50 7.04
C PRO A 62 -17.78 2.25 6.32
N HIS A 63 -17.66 3.55 6.58
CA HIS A 63 -16.55 4.33 6.06
C HIS A 63 -15.24 3.80 6.68
N PRO A 64 -14.10 3.72 5.96
CA PRO A 64 -12.84 3.22 6.53
C PRO A 64 -12.42 3.90 7.84
N ASP A 65 -12.81 5.16 8.04
CA ASP A 65 -12.56 5.91 9.29
C ASP A 65 -13.31 5.34 10.50
N THR A 66 -14.38 4.57 10.28
CA THR A 66 -15.14 3.92 11.35
C THR A 66 -14.51 2.62 11.83
N LEU A 67 -13.53 2.07 11.11
CA LEU A 67 -12.93 0.77 11.43
C LEU A 67 -12.31 0.76 12.83
N PHE A 68 -11.49 1.75 13.16
CA PHE A 68 -10.82 1.83 14.47
C PHE A 68 -11.80 2.09 15.60
N LEU A 69 -12.92 2.77 15.31
CA LEU A 69 -14.02 2.87 16.25
C LEU A 69 -14.60 1.47 16.50
N LEU A 70 -15.01 0.75 15.46
CA LEU A 70 -15.56 -0.61 15.55
C LEU A 70 -14.62 -1.58 16.28
N LEU A 71 -13.31 -1.54 15.99
CA LEU A 71 -12.30 -2.33 16.69
C LEU A 71 -12.28 -2.04 18.19
N ARG A 72 -12.33 -0.76 18.57
CA ARG A 72 -12.42 -0.35 19.97
C ARG A 72 -13.74 -0.78 20.63
N MET A 73 -14.85 -0.81 19.89
CA MET A 73 -16.13 -1.31 20.40
C MET A 73 -16.03 -2.81 20.70
N TYR A 74 -15.48 -3.57 19.74
CA TYR A 74 -15.31 -5.01 19.87
C TYR A 74 -14.35 -5.34 21.03
N SER A 75 -13.21 -4.66 21.15
CA SER A 75 -12.24 -4.93 22.21
C SER A 75 -12.84 -4.72 23.60
N LEU A 76 -13.53 -3.60 23.82
CA LEU A 76 -14.16 -3.28 25.11
C LEU A 76 -15.24 -4.27 25.50
N LEU A 77 -15.92 -4.90 24.53
CA LEU A 77 -16.91 -5.93 24.80
C LEU A 77 -16.23 -7.28 25.03
N ALA A 78 -15.30 -7.69 24.17
CA ALA A 78 -14.59 -8.96 24.28
C ALA A 78 -13.85 -9.10 25.64
N ASP A 79 -13.25 -8.02 26.12
CA ASP A 79 -12.56 -7.98 27.43
C ASP A 79 -13.51 -8.31 28.60
N LEU A 80 -14.80 -8.01 28.48
CA LEU A 80 -15.79 -8.28 29.53
C LEU A 80 -16.09 -9.77 29.68
N PHE A 81 -15.96 -10.55 28.61
CA PHE A 81 -16.34 -11.97 28.58
C PHE A 81 -15.27 -12.89 29.19
N GLY A 82 -14.01 -12.45 29.26
CA GLY A 82 -12.89 -13.27 29.75
C GLY A 82 -13.02 -13.67 31.23
N PHE A 83 -12.99 -12.70 32.15
CA PHE A 83 -12.92 -12.96 33.60
C PHE A 83 -14.16 -12.50 34.39
N SER A 84 -15.03 -11.71 33.79
CA SER A 84 -16.03 -10.92 34.51
C SER A 84 -17.45 -11.41 34.26
N LEU A 85 -17.85 -11.62 33.01
CA LEU A 85 -19.25 -11.93 32.69
C LEU A 85 -19.65 -13.40 32.99
N ALA A 86 -18.73 -14.35 32.80
CA ALA A 86 -19.03 -15.78 32.92
C ALA A 86 -19.56 -16.19 34.30
N ALA A 87 -19.04 -15.58 35.37
CA ALA A 87 -19.50 -15.82 36.74
C ALA A 87 -20.92 -15.30 37.00
N PHE A 88 -21.37 -14.31 36.21
CA PHE A 88 -22.65 -13.62 36.38
C PHE A 88 -23.69 -14.00 35.32
N LEU A 89 -23.30 -14.71 34.26
CA LEU A 89 -24.20 -15.20 33.21
C LEU A 89 -25.42 -15.95 33.78
N PRO A 90 -25.29 -16.90 34.71
CA PRO A 90 -26.46 -17.60 35.27
C PRO A 90 -27.44 -16.67 35.99
N ILE A 91 -26.93 -15.58 36.60
CA ILE A 91 -27.75 -14.59 37.31
C ILE A 91 -28.47 -13.69 36.29
N LEU A 92 -27.75 -13.24 35.26
CA LEU A 92 -28.30 -12.42 34.18
C LEU A 92 -29.36 -13.16 33.36
N GLU A 93 -29.22 -14.48 33.17
CA GLU A 93 -30.20 -15.32 32.49
C GLU A 93 -31.49 -15.49 33.29
N ARG A 94 -31.42 -15.49 34.62
CA ARG A 94 -32.60 -15.52 35.51
C ARG A 94 -33.37 -14.21 35.51
N LEU A 95 -32.70 -13.08 35.26
CA LEU A 95 -33.29 -11.74 35.17
C LEU A 95 -33.89 -11.43 33.79
N ARG A 96 -34.22 -12.48 33.02
CA ARG A 96 -34.68 -12.44 31.64
C ARG A 96 -35.62 -11.26 31.39
N VAL A 97 -35.29 -10.43 30.39
CA VAL A 97 -36.19 -9.40 29.91
C VAL A 97 -37.40 -10.10 29.30
N GLU A 98 -38.61 -9.78 29.77
CA GLU A 98 -39.86 -10.50 29.44
C GLU A 98 -40.19 -10.58 27.93
N ARG A 99 -39.53 -9.75 27.11
CA ARG A 99 -39.57 -9.78 25.64
C ARG A 99 -38.17 -9.57 25.08
N GLY A 100 -37.40 -10.64 24.88
CA GLY A 100 -36.07 -10.57 24.28
C GLY A 100 -35.28 -11.89 24.36
N ASP A 101 -34.13 -11.92 23.68
CA ASP A 101 -33.17 -13.02 23.76
C ASP A 101 -32.48 -13.02 25.14
N SER A 102 -31.79 -14.12 25.48
CA SER A 102 -30.96 -14.13 26.69
C SER A 102 -29.84 -13.08 26.60
N PHE A 103 -29.33 -12.62 27.75
CA PHE A 103 -28.23 -11.67 27.77
C PHE A 103 -26.99 -12.23 27.03
N SER A 104 -26.69 -13.53 27.21
CA SER A 104 -25.61 -14.20 26.47
C SER A 104 -25.84 -14.15 24.97
N ALA A 105 -27.01 -14.58 24.49
CA ALA A 105 -27.34 -14.58 23.08
C ALA A 105 -27.26 -13.16 22.47
N ARG A 106 -27.72 -12.15 23.21
CA ARG A 106 -27.62 -10.75 22.79
C ARG A 106 -26.18 -10.26 22.73
N PHE A 107 -25.36 -10.62 23.70
CA PHE A 107 -23.94 -10.27 23.75
C PHE A 107 -23.18 -10.91 22.58
N ASP A 108 -23.38 -12.20 22.36
CA ASP A 108 -22.78 -12.96 21.24
C ASP A 108 -23.22 -12.38 19.89
N ALA A 109 -24.52 -12.08 19.74
CA ALA A 109 -25.04 -11.41 18.54
C ALA A 109 -24.39 -10.03 18.32
N THR A 110 -24.16 -9.26 19.38
CA THR A 110 -23.51 -7.95 19.29
C THR A 110 -22.06 -8.09 18.81
N LEU A 111 -21.29 -9.02 19.38
CA LEU A 111 -19.91 -9.30 18.95
C LEU A 111 -19.86 -9.79 17.50
N LEU A 112 -20.80 -10.66 17.10
CA LEU A 112 -20.89 -11.16 15.74
C LEU A 112 -21.16 -10.04 14.74
N VAL A 113 -22.13 -9.15 15.03
CA VAL A 113 -22.43 -8.01 14.16
C VAL A 113 -21.23 -7.07 14.05
N LEU A 114 -20.51 -6.80 15.15
CA LEU A 114 -19.29 -6.00 15.11
C LEU A 114 -18.17 -6.66 14.29
N ARG A 115 -17.94 -7.96 14.47
CA ARG A 115 -16.98 -8.73 13.66
C ARG A 115 -17.33 -8.64 12.18
N THR A 116 -18.59 -8.81 11.83
CA THR A 116 -19.08 -8.70 10.46
C THR A 116 -18.89 -7.29 9.92
N ALA A 117 -19.24 -6.25 10.68
CA ALA A 117 -19.05 -4.86 10.27
C ALA A 117 -17.57 -4.53 10.02
N ILE A 118 -16.65 -5.02 10.86
CA ILE A 118 -15.19 -4.84 10.69
C ILE A 118 -14.71 -5.52 9.41
N LYS A 119 -15.08 -6.80 9.19
CA LYS A 119 -14.76 -7.55 7.97
C LYS A 119 -15.30 -6.82 6.72
N THR A 120 -16.55 -6.37 6.75
CA THR A 120 -17.18 -5.61 5.66
C THR A 120 -16.50 -4.26 5.43
N THR A 121 -16.04 -3.58 6.48
CA THR A 121 -15.32 -2.30 6.32
C THR A 121 -14.02 -2.49 5.56
N LEU A 122 -13.26 -3.56 5.87
CA LEU A 122 -12.01 -3.90 5.20
C LEU A 122 -12.23 -4.26 3.72
N THR A 123 -13.29 -5.01 3.40
CA THR A 123 -13.64 -5.33 2.01
C THR A 123 -14.07 -4.08 1.24
N VAL A 124 -14.88 -3.22 1.86
CA VAL A 124 -15.31 -1.94 1.28
C VAL A 124 -14.11 -1.00 1.07
N LEU A 125 -13.15 -0.93 2.00
CA LEU A 125 -11.91 -0.16 1.84
C LEU A 125 -11.14 -0.64 0.61
N THR A 126 -10.91 -1.96 0.51
CA THR A 126 -10.23 -2.60 -0.62
C THR A 126 -10.90 -2.25 -1.96
N ALA A 127 -12.23 -2.35 -2.01
CA ALA A 127 -13.02 -1.99 -3.19
C ALA A 127 -12.92 -0.50 -3.53
N ARG A 128 -12.97 0.40 -2.53
CA ARG A 128 -12.86 1.86 -2.72
C ARG A 128 -11.49 2.27 -3.26
N ILE A 129 -10.41 1.66 -2.76
CA ILE A 129 -9.05 1.89 -3.28
C ILE A 129 -8.97 1.47 -4.75
N SER A 130 -9.44 0.25 -5.05
CA SER A 130 -9.43 -0.30 -6.42
C SER A 130 -10.30 0.49 -7.40
N ALA A 131 -11.44 1.02 -6.94
CA ALA A 131 -12.38 1.79 -7.74
C ALA A 131 -11.99 3.27 -7.88
N ARG A 132 -11.00 3.76 -7.11
CA ARG A 132 -10.56 5.15 -7.18
C ARG A 132 -10.09 5.46 -8.60
N SER A 133 -10.82 6.37 -9.23
CA SER A 133 -10.48 6.92 -10.54
C SER A 133 -9.98 8.33 -10.35
N THR A 134 -8.69 8.56 -10.61
CA THR A 134 -8.13 9.91 -10.68
C THR A 134 -8.33 10.44 -12.09
N LYS A 135 -8.94 11.62 -12.22
CA LYS A 135 -9.19 12.25 -13.54
C LYS A 135 -7.97 12.97 -14.10
N HIS A 136 -6.99 13.26 -13.26
CA HIS A 136 -5.80 14.03 -13.64
C HIS A 136 -4.53 13.34 -13.15
N ALA A 137 -3.52 13.35 -14.02
CA ALA A 137 -2.14 13.11 -13.61
C ALA A 137 -1.75 14.16 -12.56
N GLY A 138 -1.13 13.74 -11.45
CA GLY A 138 -0.56 14.67 -10.48
C GLY A 138 0.59 15.49 -11.08
N SER A 139 0.99 16.57 -10.40
CA SER A 139 1.96 17.55 -10.92
C SER A 139 3.33 16.95 -11.30
N THR A 140 3.74 15.83 -10.70
CA THR A 140 5.00 15.14 -11.04
C THR A 140 4.83 13.63 -11.02
N ALA A 141 5.28 12.94 -12.07
CA ALA A 141 5.31 11.48 -12.12
C ALA A 141 6.40 10.88 -11.22
N ALA A 142 7.38 11.69 -10.82
CA ALA A 142 8.51 11.29 -10.00
C ALA A 142 8.23 11.33 -8.48
N GLY A 143 7.06 11.86 -8.07
CA GLY A 143 6.64 11.92 -6.67
C GLY A 143 5.93 10.66 -6.18
N VAL A 144 5.85 10.48 -4.86
CA VAL A 144 5.05 9.41 -4.24
C VAL A 144 3.58 9.85 -4.26
N ASP A 145 2.68 8.94 -4.65
CA ASP A 145 1.26 9.25 -4.67
C ASP A 145 0.70 9.37 -3.26
N GLU A 146 -0.19 10.34 -3.04
CA GLU A 146 -0.85 10.56 -1.75
C GLU A 146 -1.57 9.30 -1.25
N ILE A 147 -2.19 8.52 -2.16
CA ILE A 147 -2.86 7.27 -1.75
C ILE A 147 -1.88 6.20 -1.27
N THR A 148 -0.67 6.18 -1.81
CA THR A 148 0.39 5.27 -1.38
C THR A 148 0.76 5.59 0.07
N SER A 149 1.05 6.85 0.37
CA SER A 149 1.40 7.29 1.73
C SER A 149 0.26 7.05 2.71
N TYR A 150 -0.97 7.47 2.36
CA TYR A 150 -2.16 7.27 3.18
C TYR A 150 -2.41 5.80 3.50
N LEU A 151 -2.34 4.90 2.51
CA LEU A 151 -2.62 3.49 2.73
C LEU A 151 -1.55 2.83 3.60
N LEU A 152 -0.28 3.21 3.44
CA LEU A 152 0.80 2.69 4.27
C LEU A 152 0.66 3.16 5.73
N GLU A 153 0.24 4.39 5.97
CA GLU A 153 -0.11 4.88 7.30
C GLU A 153 -1.31 4.13 7.88
N TYR A 154 -2.34 3.89 7.06
CA TYR A 154 -3.51 3.12 7.48
C TYR A 154 -3.14 1.68 7.83
N ILE A 155 -2.32 1.00 7.02
CA ILE A 155 -1.80 -0.35 7.30
C ILE A 155 -1.00 -0.35 8.60
N LYS A 156 -0.14 0.66 8.84
CA LYS A 156 0.57 0.78 10.11
C LYS A 156 -0.40 0.83 11.29
N LEU A 157 -1.46 1.64 11.20
CA LEU A 157 -2.50 1.73 12.24
C LEU A 157 -3.27 0.41 12.41
N LEU A 158 -3.58 -0.31 11.32
CA LEU A 158 -4.19 -1.63 11.37
C LEU A 158 -3.32 -2.62 12.15
N LEU A 159 -2.03 -2.65 11.86
CA LEU A 159 -1.10 -3.62 12.47
C LEU A 159 -0.85 -3.35 13.96
N ASN A 160 -1.07 -2.13 14.45
CA ASN A 160 -1.11 -1.85 15.89
C ASN A 160 -2.25 -2.62 16.61
N HIS A 161 -3.24 -3.11 15.86
CA HIS A 161 -4.34 -3.94 16.36
C HIS A 161 -4.25 -5.40 15.87
N SER A 162 -3.04 -5.87 15.50
CA SER A 162 -2.83 -7.19 14.89
C SER A 162 -3.38 -8.36 15.71
N SER A 163 -3.17 -8.37 17.04
CA SER A 163 -3.68 -9.41 17.94
C SER A 163 -5.21 -9.47 18.01
N LEU A 164 -5.86 -8.30 18.01
CA LEU A 164 -7.31 -8.21 17.99
C LEU A 164 -7.86 -8.63 16.62
N LEU A 165 -7.24 -8.14 15.55
CA LEU A 165 -7.61 -8.47 14.18
C LEU A 165 -7.41 -9.95 13.88
N SER A 166 -6.36 -10.59 14.38
CA SER A 166 -6.16 -12.03 14.20
C SER A 166 -7.31 -12.82 14.82
N VAL A 167 -7.86 -12.40 15.96
CA VAL A 167 -9.04 -13.04 16.55
C VAL A 167 -10.32 -12.73 15.77
N ILE A 168 -10.49 -11.51 15.29
CA ILE A 168 -11.70 -11.09 14.57
C ILE A 168 -11.78 -11.72 13.18
N LEU A 169 -10.65 -11.78 12.47
CA LEU A 169 -10.56 -12.17 11.07
C LEU A 169 -10.64 -13.68 10.85
N VAL A 170 -10.35 -14.48 11.88
CA VAL A 170 -10.55 -15.94 11.87
C VAL A 170 -11.87 -16.30 11.20
N SER A 171 -11.77 -17.26 10.28
CA SER A 171 -12.93 -17.91 9.68
C SER A 171 -13.45 -18.96 10.65
N ASP A 172 -14.77 -19.07 10.80
CA ASP A 172 -15.38 -20.01 11.76
C ASP A 172 -14.95 -21.47 11.51
N ASN A 173 -14.50 -21.77 10.29
CA ASN A 173 -14.03 -23.10 9.89
C ASN A 173 -12.54 -23.36 10.14
N GLN A 174 -11.71 -22.34 10.46
CA GLN A 174 -10.25 -22.47 10.61
C GLN A 174 -9.70 -21.50 11.69
N PRO A 175 -9.82 -21.84 12.99
CA PRO A 175 -9.49 -20.95 14.10
C PRO A 175 -8.01 -20.61 14.27
N GLU A 176 -7.10 -21.40 13.71
CA GLU A 176 -5.65 -21.22 13.87
C GLU A 176 -5.03 -20.26 12.85
N GLN A 177 -5.80 -19.78 11.86
CA GLN A 177 -5.28 -19.01 10.72
C GLN A 177 -5.42 -17.49 10.86
N GLY A 178 -5.70 -16.96 12.05
CA GLY A 178 -5.98 -15.54 12.23
C GLY A 178 -4.91 -14.58 11.70
N MET A 179 -3.63 -14.91 11.90
CA MET A 179 -2.52 -14.11 11.35
C MET A 179 -2.39 -14.24 9.83
N GLU A 180 -2.71 -15.40 9.26
CA GLU A 180 -2.71 -15.59 7.80
C GLU A 180 -3.86 -14.79 7.17
N SER A 181 -5.06 -14.77 7.77
CA SER A 181 -6.16 -13.92 7.30
C SER A 181 -5.82 -12.43 7.39
N LEU A 182 -5.09 -11.99 8.42
CA LEU A 182 -4.62 -10.60 8.51
C LEU A 182 -3.61 -10.29 7.40
N LYS A 183 -2.67 -11.20 7.13
CA LYS A 183 -1.72 -11.10 6.03
C LYS A 183 -2.43 -11.01 4.68
N GLU A 184 -3.43 -11.84 4.42
CA GLU A 184 -4.26 -11.78 3.21
C GLU A 184 -4.94 -10.42 3.03
N VAL A 185 -5.50 -9.85 4.11
CA VAL A 185 -6.10 -8.51 4.09
C VAL A 185 -5.05 -7.46 3.71
N VAL A 186 -3.86 -7.47 4.33
CA VAL A 186 -2.79 -6.50 4.02
C VAL A 186 -2.30 -6.66 2.58
N VAL A 187 -2.10 -7.89 2.11
CA VAL A 187 -1.73 -8.18 0.72
C VAL A 187 -2.81 -7.67 -0.24
N SER A 188 -4.09 -7.85 0.08
CA SER A 188 -5.21 -7.38 -0.74
C SER A 188 -5.29 -5.85 -0.83
N LEU A 189 -5.04 -5.16 0.29
CA LEU A 189 -4.95 -3.70 0.32
C LEU A 189 -3.81 -3.18 -0.56
N ILE A 190 -2.62 -3.74 -0.44
CA ILE A 190 -1.46 -3.36 -1.28
C ILE A 190 -1.72 -3.68 -2.75
N SER A 191 -2.32 -4.84 -3.06
CA SER A 191 -2.66 -5.22 -4.43
C SER A 191 -3.72 -4.27 -5.04
N SER A 192 -4.67 -3.80 -4.23
CA SER A 192 -5.67 -2.81 -4.64
C SER A 192 -5.04 -1.45 -4.91
N LEU A 193 -4.06 -1.06 -4.09
CA LEU A 193 -3.24 0.13 -4.33
C LEU A 193 -2.50 0.01 -5.67
N ASP A 194 -1.82 -1.11 -5.93
CA ASP A 194 -1.12 -1.33 -7.19
C ASP A 194 -2.05 -1.21 -8.39
N ALA A 195 -3.25 -1.80 -8.33
CA ALA A 195 -4.25 -1.69 -9.38
C ALA A 195 -4.73 -0.23 -9.59
N SER A 196 -4.87 0.53 -8.51
CA SER A 196 -5.23 1.95 -8.55
C SER A 196 -4.11 2.78 -9.20
N LEU A 197 -2.86 2.55 -8.78
CA LEU A 197 -1.68 3.21 -9.32
C LEU A 197 -1.48 2.89 -10.80
N GLN A 198 -1.69 1.64 -11.22
CA GLN A 198 -1.63 1.24 -12.64
C GLN A 198 -2.69 1.93 -13.50
N LYS A 199 -3.89 2.19 -12.95
CA LYS A 199 -4.91 2.97 -13.67
C LYS A 199 -4.48 4.43 -13.81
N LYS A 200 -3.95 5.02 -12.74
CA LYS A 200 -3.45 6.41 -12.72
C LYS A 200 -2.22 6.60 -13.61
N SER A 201 -1.32 5.62 -13.64
CA SER A 201 -0.07 5.69 -14.38
C SER A 201 -0.31 5.85 -15.90
N LYS A 202 -1.43 5.32 -16.41
CA LYS A 202 -1.84 5.45 -17.82
C LYS A 202 -2.21 6.89 -18.25
N LEU A 203 -2.34 7.82 -17.31
CA LEU A 203 -2.57 9.24 -17.59
C LEU A 203 -1.28 9.99 -17.95
N TYR A 204 -0.12 9.37 -17.73
CA TYR A 204 1.19 9.94 -18.03
C TYR A 204 1.72 9.46 -19.37
N GLN A 205 2.74 10.15 -19.90
CA GLN A 205 3.54 9.63 -21.01
C GLN A 205 4.25 8.34 -20.60
N GLN A 206 4.61 7.46 -21.56
CA GLN A 206 5.10 6.12 -21.22
C GLN A 206 6.35 6.11 -20.32
N GLN A 207 7.31 7.02 -20.53
CA GLN A 207 8.50 7.10 -19.66
C GLN A 207 8.13 7.49 -18.22
N GLN A 208 7.21 8.44 -18.08
CA GLN A 208 6.70 8.94 -16.80
C GLN A 208 5.84 7.88 -16.08
N GLN A 209 5.05 7.12 -16.83
CA GLN A 209 4.25 6.01 -16.33
C GLN A 209 5.13 5.02 -15.55
N TRP A 210 6.23 4.56 -16.14
CA TRP A 210 7.10 3.59 -15.49
C TRP A 210 7.87 4.19 -14.33
N LEU A 211 8.32 5.45 -14.43
CA LEU A 211 8.96 6.15 -13.31
C LEU A 211 8.02 6.25 -12.10
N PHE A 212 6.75 6.58 -12.33
CA PHE A 212 5.71 6.61 -11.30
C PHE A 212 5.52 5.25 -10.63
N MET A 213 5.46 4.18 -11.42
CA MET A 213 5.34 2.81 -10.89
C MET A 213 6.57 2.41 -10.07
N VAL A 214 7.78 2.70 -10.55
CA VAL A 214 9.04 2.46 -9.84
C VAL A 214 9.05 3.18 -8.50
N ASN A 215 8.74 4.47 -8.48
CA ASN A 215 8.80 5.28 -7.26
C ASN A 215 7.81 4.80 -6.18
N ASN A 216 6.55 4.56 -6.56
CA ASN A 216 5.54 4.09 -5.61
C ASN A 216 5.81 2.66 -5.12
N THR A 217 6.28 1.77 -6.02
CA THR A 217 6.63 0.38 -5.65
C THR A 217 7.81 0.36 -4.68
N HIS A 218 8.84 1.18 -4.93
CA HIS A 218 9.98 1.35 -4.02
C HIS A 218 9.55 1.92 -2.66
N HIS A 219 8.65 2.89 -2.64
CA HIS A 219 8.17 3.47 -1.39
C HIS A 219 7.45 2.42 -0.51
N VAL A 220 6.57 1.60 -1.12
CA VAL A 220 5.91 0.47 -0.43
C VAL A 220 6.96 -0.53 0.07
N LEU A 221 7.92 -0.92 -0.77
CA LEU A 221 8.98 -1.86 -0.41
C LEU A 221 9.81 -1.35 0.77
N LYS A 222 10.30 -0.11 0.71
CA LYS A 222 11.08 0.52 1.78
C LYS A 222 10.31 0.54 3.10
N LYS A 223 9.02 0.84 3.07
CA LYS A 223 8.17 0.83 4.26
C LYS A 223 7.98 -0.58 4.81
N ALA A 224 7.77 -1.56 3.94
CA ALA A 224 7.63 -2.96 4.32
C ALA A 224 8.92 -3.53 4.94
N GLU A 225 10.09 -3.05 4.50
CA GLU A 225 11.40 -3.51 4.96
C GLU A 225 11.93 -2.80 6.21
N SER A 226 11.36 -1.62 6.53
CA SER A 226 11.80 -0.84 7.68
C SER A 226 11.65 -1.63 8.98
N SER A 227 12.66 -1.54 9.86
CA SER A 227 12.70 -2.27 11.13
C SER A 227 11.56 -1.91 12.09
N GLU A 228 10.97 -0.72 11.92
CA GLU A 228 9.83 -0.23 12.71
C GLU A 228 8.47 -0.72 12.16
N SER A 229 8.49 -1.51 11.09
CA SER A 229 7.27 -1.95 10.40
C SER A 229 6.90 -3.37 10.79
N GLU A 230 5.71 -3.52 11.36
CA GLU A 230 5.03 -4.80 11.58
C GLU A 230 4.68 -5.52 10.26
N MET A 231 4.86 -4.87 9.11
CA MET A 231 4.62 -5.49 7.79
C MET A 231 5.62 -6.59 7.48
N ARG A 232 6.91 -6.44 7.86
CA ARG A 232 7.94 -7.43 7.55
C ARG A 232 7.65 -8.80 8.18
N PRO A 233 7.44 -8.92 9.51
CA PRO A 233 7.16 -10.22 10.12
C PRO A 233 5.84 -10.83 9.61
N LEU A 234 4.84 -10.00 9.29
CA LEU A 234 3.56 -10.48 8.78
C LEU A 234 3.64 -11.00 7.33
N LEU A 235 4.29 -10.27 6.43
CA LEU A 235 4.35 -10.59 5.00
C LEU A 235 5.40 -11.65 4.67
N GLY A 236 6.49 -11.68 5.45
CA GLY A 236 7.60 -12.62 5.29
C GLY A 236 8.53 -12.30 4.12
N ASP A 237 9.73 -12.89 4.13
CA ASP A 237 10.79 -12.58 3.16
C ASP A 237 10.41 -12.96 1.72
N GLY A 238 9.57 -13.98 1.51
CA GLY A 238 9.11 -14.37 0.17
C GLY A 238 8.27 -13.29 -0.52
N TRP A 239 7.42 -12.57 0.22
CA TRP A 239 6.66 -11.45 -0.32
C TRP A 239 7.57 -10.26 -0.65
N ILE A 240 8.53 -9.97 0.24
CA ILE A 240 9.52 -8.91 0.05
C ILE A 240 10.37 -9.15 -1.20
N GLN A 241 10.83 -10.39 -1.40
CA GLN A 241 11.61 -10.78 -2.57
C GLN A 241 10.82 -10.62 -3.86
N LYS A 242 9.57 -11.10 -3.90
CA LYS A 242 8.69 -10.91 -5.06
C LYS A 242 8.45 -9.43 -5.36
N ARG A 243 8.37 -8.58 -4.33
CA ARG A 243 8.21 -7.14 -4.49
C ARG A 243 9.48 -6.47 -5.04
N ARG A 244 10.68 -6.95 -4.67
CA ARG A 244 11.95 -6.51 -5.26
C ARG A 244 12.03 -6.87 -6.74
N GLU A 245 11.66 -8.09 -7.10
CA GLU A 245 11.61 -8.55 -8.51
C GLU A 245 10.65 -7.69 -9.35
N GLN A 246 9.45 -7.40 -8.83
CA GLN A 246 8.51 -6.50 -9.48
C GLN A 246 9.07 -5.09 -9.69
N LEU A 247 9.81 -4.57 -8.71
CA LEU A 247 10.50 -3.28 -8.83
C LEU A 247 11.57 -3.33 -9.94
N ASP A 248 12.35 -4.40 -10.01
CA ASP A 248 13.33 -4.61 -11.07
C ASP A 248 12.69 -4.68 -12.46
N ASP A 249 11.57 -5.38 -12.60
CA ASP A 249 10.80 -5.42 -13.84
C ASP A 249 10.39 -4.00 -14.26
N TYR A 250 9.84 -3.18 -13.35
CA TYR A 250 9.45 -1.81 -13.67
C TYR A 250 10.63 -0.92 -14.04
N ILE A 251 11.81 -1.12 -13.42
CA ILE A 251 13.04 -0.45 -13.84
C ILE A 251 13.42 -0.88 -15.26
N ALA A 252 13.37 -2.18 -15.57
CA ALA A 252 13.67 -2.68 -16.91
C ALA A 252 12.70 -2.13 -17.99
N TRP A 253 11.40 -2.05 -17.70
CA TRP A 253 10.40 -1.42 -18.58
C TRP A 253 10.65 0.07 -18.77
N TYR A 254 11.02 0.79 -17.70
CA TYR A 254 11.41 2.18 -17.81
C TYR A 254 12.62 2.36 -18.73
N ILE A 255 13.64 1.53 -18.56
CA ILE A 255 14.86 1.56 -19.36
C ILE A 255 14.56 1.28 -20.84
N SER A 256 13.78 0.24 -21.14
CA SER A 256 13.44 -0.13 -22.51
C SER A 256 12.59 0.92 -23.23
N VAL A 257 11.71 1.64 -22.52
CA VAL A 257 10.90 2.70 -23.12
C VAL A 257 11.69 4.00 -23.27
N SER A 258 12.52 4.34 -22.29
CA SER A 258 13.15 5.67 -22.21
C SER A 258 14.52 5.75 -22.87
N TRP A 259 15.27 4.65 -22.89
CA TRP A 259 16.67 4.64 -23.30
C TRP A 259 16.97 3.72 -24.49
N GLU A 260 16.05 2.83 -24.88
CA GLU A 260 16.22 2.00 -26.07
C GLU A 260 16.35 2.79 -27.39
N PRO A 261 15.63 3.92 -27.61
CA PRO A 261 15.86 4.74 -28.81
C PRO A 261 17.32 5.22 -28.92
N LEU A 262 17.93 5.58 -27.79
CA LEU A 262 19.32 5.96 -27.73
C LEU A 262 20.26 4.77 -28.05
N LEU A 263 19.98 3.59 -27.49
CA LEU A 263 20.74 2.38 -27.79
C LEU A 263 20.61 1.96 -29.26
N SER A 264 19.46 2.17 -29.88
CA SER A 264 19.22 1.85 -31.29
C SER A 264 20.15 2.64 -32.22
N CYS A 265 20.60 3.83 -31.81
CA CYS A 265 21.57 4.63 -32.56
C CYS A 265 22.95 3.97 -32.65
N LEU A 266 23.28 3.08 -31.71
CA LEU A 266 24.55 2.36 -31.66
C LEU A 266 24.47 0.99 -32.35
N ARG A 267 23.28 0.52 -32.73
CA ARG A 267 23.08 -0.76 -33.42
C ARG A 267 23.17 -0.53 -34.93
N THR A 268 24.02 -1.31 -35.60
CA THR A 268 24.10 -1.35 -37.06
C THR A 268 22.89 -2.11 -37.59
N ASN A 269 21.85 -1.39 -38.02
CA ASN A 269 20.77 -1.99 -38.80
C ASN A 269 21.19 -1.98 -40.28
N ASP A 270 21.32 -3.16 -40.90
CA ASP A 270 21.58 -3.31 -42.34
C ASP A 270 20.47 -2.70 -43.23
N SER A 271 19.36 -2.25 -42.65
CA SER A 271 18.20 -1.66 -43.33
C SER A 271 18.22 -0.12 -43.45
N ASP A 272 19.23 0.58 -42.91
CA ASP A 272 19.28 2.05 -42.90
C ASP A 272 19.72 2.67 -44.25
N GLU A 273 19.90 1.85 -45.30
CA GLU A 273 20.08 2.33 -46.68
C GLU A 273 18.79 2.91 -47.30
N HIS A 274 17.60 2.64 -46.72
CA HIS A 274 16.32 3.03 -47.33
C HIS A 274 15.44 4.02 -46.54
N LEU A 275 15.77 4.38 -45.30
CA LEU A 275 14.97 5.35 -44.56
C LEU A 275 15.42 6.79 -44.86
N GLY A 276 14.75 7.42 -45.83
CA GLY A 276 14.99 8.76 -46.35
C GLY A 276 14.72 9.91 -45.37
N PHE A 277 15.34 9.90 -44.19
CA PHE A 277 15.35 11.06 -43.31
C PHE A 277 16.47 12.03 -43.74
N ARG A 278 16.07 13.06 -44.48
CA ARG A 278 16.95 14.15 -44.92
C ARG A 278 17.30 15.06 -43.74
N ILE A 279 18.39 14.74 -43.05
CA ILE A 279 19.14 15.75 -42.31
C ILE A 279 19.70 16.74 -43.36
N PRO A 280 19.58 18.07 -43.19
CA PRO A 280 20.16 19.03 -44.12
C PRO A 280 21.69 18.86 -44.15
N LEU A 281 22.19 18.24 -45.20
CA LEU A 281 23.62 18.07 -45.45
C LEU A 281 24.20 19.37 -46.02
N CYS A 282 24.74 20.22 -45.17
CA CYS A 282 25.82 21.10 -45.57
C CYS A 282 27.05 20.20 -45.73
N PHE A 283 27.56 20.06 -46.96
CA PHE A 283 28.66 19.19 -47.44
C PHE A 283 28.26 17.83 -48.05
N GLY A 284 28.19 17.84 -49.39
CA GLY A 284 28.84 16.86 -50.29
C GLY A 284 28.44 15.38 -50.17
N ARG A 285 27.63 14.89 -51.13
CA ARG A 285 27.49 13.46 -51.44
C ARG A 285 28.87 12.84 -51.73
N THR A 286 29.32 11.90 -50.92
CA THR A 286 30.31 10.88 -51.32
C THR A 286 30.00 9.54 -50.64
N THR A 287 29.96 8.51 -51.49
CA THR A 287 30.31 7.09 -51.28
C THR A 287 30.02 6.43 -49.92
N THR A 288 29.29 5.31 -50.00
CA THR A 288 29.09 4.30 -48.95
C THR A 288 30.45 3.75 -48.49
N SER A 289 30.98 4.37 -47.44
CA SER A 289 32.17 3.95 -46.71
C SER A 289 31.71 3.66 -45.28
N SER A 290 32.13 2.55 -44.69
CA SER A 290 31.79 2.22 -43.28
C SER A 290 32.12 3.36 -42.31
N SER A 291 33.11 4.20 -42.63
CA SER A 291 33.47 5.38 -41.86
C SER A 291 32.42 6.51 -41.89
N SER A 292 31.67 6.67 -42.99
CA SER A 292 30.64 7.72 -43.08
C SER A 292 29.35 7.31 -42.37
N THR A 293 29.01 6.01 -42.39
CA THR A 293 27.86 5.45 -41.65
C THR A 293 28.04 5.53 -40.14
N SER A 294 29.17 5.09 -39.59
CA SER A 294 29.41 5.13 -38.14
C SER A 294 29.48 6.57 -37.59
N THR A 295 29.95 7.52 -38.42
CA THR A 295 29.94 8.95 -38.08
C THR A 295 28.51 9.52 -38.01
N ARG A 296 27.61 9.09 -38.90
CA ARG A 296 26.19 9.46 -38.87
C ARG A 296 25.50 8.89 -37.63
N MET A 297 25.75 7.62 -37.31
CA MET A 297 25.24 6.96 -36.10
C MET A 297 25.66 7.70 -34.82
N LEU A 298 26.93 8.09 -34.72
CA LEU A 298 27.45 8.83 -33.57
C LEU A 298 26.84 10.24 -33.44
N THR A 299 26.67 10.94 -34.57
CA THR A 299 25.98 12.24 -34.57
C THR A 299 24.54 12.11 -34.08
N ARG A 300 23.81 11.09 -34.55
CA ARG A 300 22.44 10.79 -34.09
C ARG A 300 22.41 10.46 -32.60
N PHE A 301 23.33 9.62 -32.14
CA PHE A 301 23.47 9.30 -30.72
C PHE A 301 23.67 10.55 -29.86
N ASN A 302 24.58 11.46 -30.24
CA ASN A 302 24.84 12.67 -29.47
C ASN A 302 23.59 13.54 -29.33
N LEU A 303 22.80 13.67 -30.40
CA LEU A 303 21.54 14.43 -30.39
C LEU A 303 20.50 13.78 -29.47
N GLU A 304 20.27 12.48 -29.63
CA GLU A 304 19.31 11.71 -28.82
C GLU A 304 19.72 11.68 -27.34
N PHE A 305 21.02 11.62 -27.04
CA PHE A 305 21.53 11.63 -25.68
C PHE A 305 21.21 12.95 -24.98
N GLU A 306 21.47 14.09 -25.65
CA GLU A 306 21.16 15.40 -25.09
C GLU A 306 19.67 15.60 -24.88
N GLN A 307 18.85 15.20 -25.85
CA GLN A 307 17.39 15.27 -25.75
C GLN A 307 16.87 14.42 -24.59
N THR A 308 17.29 13.16 -24.50
CA THR A 308 16.90 12.24 -23.43
C THR A 308 17.33 12.79 -22.07
N CYS A 309 18.56 13.27 -21.92
CA CYS A 309 19.00 13.89 -20.67
C CYS A 309 18.16 15.13 -20.33
N SER A 310 17.89 16.03 -21.28
CA SER A 310 17.11 17.25 -21.04
C SER A 310 15.69 16.96 -20.54
N VAL A 311 15.06 15.88 -21.00
CA VAL A 311 13.72 15.46 -20.57
C VAL A 311 13.74 14.87 -19.16
N HIS A 312 14.80 14.15 -18.82
CA HIS A 312 14.90 13.36 -17.59
C HIS A 312 15.54 14.10 -16.41
N MET A 313 16.40 15.10 -16.67
CA MET A 313 17.06 15.90 -15.63
C MET A 313 16.10 16.63 -14.67
N PRO A 314 14.98 17.23 -15.12
CA PRO A 314 14.07 17.96 -14.23
C PRO A 314 13.25 17.07 -13.30
N TRP A 315 13.28 15.74 -13.46
CA TRP A 315 12.48 14.83 -12.65
C TRP A 315 13.17 14.57 -11.33
N LYS A 316 12.52 14.82 -10.19
CA LYS A 316 13.15 14.60 -8.89
C LYS A 316 12.73 13.28 -8.25
N LEU A 317 13.67 12.38 -7.99
CA LEU A 317 13.44 11.20 -7.15
C LEU A 317 13.90 11.50 -5.73
N GLU A 318 12.99 11.63 -4.76
CA GLU A 318 13.34 12.04 -3.40
C GLU A 318 14.25 11.02 -2.68
N ASP A 319 14.02 9.72 -2.92
CA ASP A 319 14.77 8.65 -2.28
C ASP A 319 16.15 8.42 -2.94
N ALA A 320 17.21 8.62 -2.16
CA ALA A 320 18.59 8.51 -2.65
C ALA A 320 18.97 7.08 -3.09
N GLN A 321 18.45 6.04 -2.43
CA GLN A 321 18.76 4.66 -2.80
C GLN A 321 18.12 4.31 -4.14
N LEU A 322 16.87 4.70 -4.34
CA LEU A 322 16.18 4.52 -5.61
C LEU A 322 16.87 5.30 -6.73
N ARG A 323 17.21 6.56 -6.47
CA ARG A 323 17.90 7.42 -7.43
C ARG A 323 19.22 6.81 -7.87
N ASN A 324 20.03 6.31 -6.93
CA ASN A 324 21.28 5.62 -7.24
C ASN A 324 21.06 4.33 -8.02
N ARG A 325 20.03 3.54 -7.69
CA ARG A 325 19.67 2.33 -8.42
C ARG A 325 19.29 2.62 -9.87
N MET A 326 18.46 3.65 -10.10
CA MET A 326 18.06 4.10 -11.43
C MET A 326 19.26 4.57 -12.26
N ARG A 327 20.12 5.43 -11.68
CA ARG A 327 21.37 5.87 -12.32
C ARG A 327 22.28 4.70 -12.66
N GLY A 328 22.43 3.76 -11.74
CA GLY A 328 23.22 2.54 -11.92
C GLY A 328 22.69 1.70 -13.08
N ALA A 329 21.37 1.51 -13.18
CA ALA A 329 20.75 0.77 -14.28
C ALA A 329 20.99 1.45 -15.64
N VAL A 330 20.77 2.76 -15.75
CA VAL A 330 21.03 3.51 -17.00
C VAL A 330 22.51 3.46 -17.37
N THR A 331 23.40 3.71 -16.41
CA THR A 331 24.85 3.76 -16.62
C THR A 331 25.40 2.38 -17.02
N GLY A 332 24.98 1.33 -16.31
CA GLY A 332 25.39 -0.04 -16.56
C GLY A 332 24.94 -0.57 -17.91
N MET A 333 23.88 0.01 -18.49
CA MET A 333 23.43 -0.32 -19.83
C MET A 333 24.12 0.54 -20.91
N LEU A 334 24.14 1.86 -20.74
CA LEU A 334 24.54 2.80 -21.79
C LEU A 334 26.06 2.87 -21.99
N VAL A 335 26.83 2.94 -20.89
CA VAL A 335 28.28 3.16 -20.98
C VAL A 335 29.00 1.97 -21.63
N PRO A 336 28.69 0.70 -21.29
CA PRO A 336 29.31 -0.43 -21.98
C PRO A 336 28.97 -0.47 -23.48
N ALA A 337 27.69 -0.26 -23.84
CA ALA A 337 27.27 -0.25 -25.25
C ALA A 337 27.97 0.85 -26.06
N TYR A 338 28.13 2.05 -25.48
CA TYR A 338 28.85 3.15 -26.12
C TYR A 338 30.34 2.84 -26.30
N ARG A 339 30.98 2.27 -25.26
CA ARG A 339 32.40 1.88 -25.33
C ARG A 339 32.63 0.82 -26.41
N GLU A 340 31.79 -0.22 -26.45
CA GLU A 340 31.85 -1.26 -27.48
C GLU A 340 31.69 -0.67 -28.90
N PHE A 341 30.75 0.27 -29.08
CA PHE A 341 30.57 0.95 -30.35
C PHE A 341 31.82 1.71 -30.80
N LEU A 342 32.48 2.45 -29.89
CA LEU A 342 33.73 3.17 -30.19
C LEU A 342 34.87 2.20 -30.52
N GLU A 343 34.98 1.09 -29.78
CA GLU A 343 36.00 0.07 -30.02
C GLU A 343 35.83 -0.64 -31.36
N LYS A 344 34.58 -0.90 -31.78
CA LYS A 344 34.24 -1.47 -33.09
C LYS A 344 34.56 -0.51 -34.24
N HIS A 345 34.46 0.81 -34.00
CA HIS A 345 34.61 1.84 -35.01
C HIS A 345 35.81 2.78 -34.77
N ARG A 346 37.00 2.22 -34.52
CA ARG A 346 38.25 2.97 -34.26
C ARG A 346 38.67 3.96 -35.36
N ARG A 347 38.08 3.85 -36.55
CA ARG A 347 38.34 4.73 -37.70
C ARG A 347 37.53 6.03 -37.66
N ILE A 348 36.62 6.21 -36.69
CA ILE A 348 35.88 7.46 -36.54
C ILE A 348 36.86 8.58 -36.17
N PRO A 349 36.87 9.70 -36.92
CA PRO A 349 37.72 10.83 -36.58
C PRO A 349 37.37 11.43 -35.21
N PRO A 350 38.36 11.80 -34.36
CA PRO A 350 38.12 12.32 -33.01
C PRO A 350 37.14 13.51 -32.95
N LYS A 351 37.12 14.35 -33.99
CA LYS A 351 36.21 15.50 -34.11
C LYS A 351 34.72 15.17 -34.07
N PHE A 352 34.33 13.91 -34.30
CA PHE A 352 32.93 13.47 -34.23
C PHE A 352 32.56 12.85 -32.87
N ILE A 353 33.56 12.54 -32.04
CA ILE A 353 33.37 12.03 -30.68
C ILE A 353 33.18 13.25 -29.78
N ARG A 354 31.91 13.62 -29.58
CA ARG A 354 31.53 14.78 -28.76
C ARG A 354 31.60 14.50 -27.27
N PHE A 355 31.34 13.26 -26.87
CA PHE A 355 31.33 12.83 -25.48
C PHE A 355 32.31 11.68 -25.27
N SER A 356 33.12 11.75 -24.22
CA SER A 356 33.87 10.59 -23.74
C SER A 356 32.95 9.65 -22.94
N PRO A 357 33.29 8.35 -22.81
CA PRO A 357 32.53 7.44 -21.94
C PRO A 357 32.42 7.92 -20.49
N GLU A 358 33.45 8.63 -19.98
CA GLU A 358 33.44 9.19 -18.63
C GLU A 358 32.55 10.43 -18.52
N GLU A 359 32.51 11.29 -19.56
CA GLU A 359 31.58 12.44 -19.62
C GLU A 359 30.12 11.99 -19.67
N ILE A 360 29.81 10.92 -20.42
CA ILE A 360 28.46 10.31 -20.41
C ILE A 360 28.13 9.87 -18.99
N LYS A 361 29.03 9.14 -18.33
CA LYS A 361 28.84 8.64 -16.96
C LYS A 361 28.63 9.78 -15.96
N GLU A 362 29.41 10.86 -16.05
CA GLU A 362 29.26 12.05 -15.22
C GLU A 362 27.88 12.68 -15.43
N ARG A 363 27.45 12.86 -16.67
CA ARG A 363 26.13 13.42 -16.97
C ARG A 363 24.98 12.53 -16.48
N LEU A 364 25.13 11.21 -16.58
CA LEU A 364 24.15 10.26 -16.03
C LEU A 364 24.08 10.31 -14.50
N SER A 365 25.17 10.70 -13.83
CA SER A 365 25.22 10.81 -12.36
C SER A 365 24.38 11.96 -11.81
N GLU A 366 24.08 12.97 -12.63
CA GLU A 366 23.22 14.11 -12.28
C GLU A 366 21.73 13.82 -12.53
N LEU A 367 21.39 12.72 -13.21
CA LEU A 367 20.01 12.39 -13.54
C LEU A 367 19.15 12.27 -12.29
N TYR A 368 17.95 12.80 -12.36
CA TYR A 368 16.96 12.76 -11.30
C TYR A 368 17.25 13.59 -10.03
N GLU A 369 18.20 14.53 -10.09
CA GLU A 369 18.40 15.50 -9.01
C GLU A 369 17.30 16.56 -8.97
N GLY A 370 16.76 16.94 -10.14
CA GLY A 370 15.52 17.72 -10.34
C GLY A 370 15.36 18.99 -9.52
#